data_AF-A0ABC9VGP0-F1
#
_entry.id   AF-A0ABC9VGP0-F1
#
_cell.length_a   1.000
_cell.length_b   1.000
_cell.length_c   1.000
_cell.angle_alpha   90.00
_cell.angle_beta   90.00
_cell.angle_gamma   90.00
#
_symmetry.space_group_name_H-M   'P 1'
#
loop_
_entity.id
_entity.type
_entity.pdbx_description
1 polymer ?
#
loop_
_entity_poly.entity_id
_entity_poly.type
_entity_poly.pdbx_seq_one_letter_code
_entity_poly.pdbx_strand_id
1 'polypeptide(L)'
;MNKTAKQEDAKIAKLTELYKKAASLNEELPKELMDKLSIYGQILEILGGMWAAATKDWKLAEAKRREAIATHYSLNPEGTTKDKEMQAEMAAAEWRRKEAEYEAEALRWKAAYIATQEQIQILKKKYEHLKEVAKGGI
;
A
#
# COMPACT_ATOMS: atom_id res chain seq x y z
N MET A 1 -11.24 -11.80 -17.13
CA MET A 1 -10.51 -11.15 -16.03
C MET A 1 -9.51 -10.15 -16.60
N ASN A 2 -9.45 -8.93 -16.06
CA ASN A 2 -8.50 -7.90 -16.44
C ASN A 2 -7.07 -8.29 -15.99
N LYS A 3 -6.04 -7.98 -16.78
CA LYS A 3 -4.64 -8.39 -16.54
C LYS A 3 -4.09 -7.85 -15.22
N THR A 4 -4.52 -6.65 -14.82
CA THR A 4 -4.11 -5.98 -13.57
C THR A 4 -4.65 -6.70 -12.33
N ALA A 5 -5.93 -7.05 -12.31
CA ALA A 5 -6.54 -7.79 -11.21
C ALA A 5 -5.87 -9.16 -11.00
N LYS A 6 -5.57 -9.88 -12.09
CA LYS A 6 -4.85 -11.16 -12.02
C LYS A 6 -3.44 -11.02 -11.43
N GLN A 7 -2.75 -9.90 -11.67
CA GLN A 7 -1.43 -9.64 -11.10
C GLN A 7 -1.50 -9.29 -9.62
N GLU A 8 -2.54 -8.57 -9.20
CA GLU A 8 -2.79 -8.25 -7.80
C GLU A 8 -3.12 -9.50 -6.98
N ASP A 9 -4.02 -10.35 -7.48
CA ASP A 9 -4.36 -11.64 -6.87
C ASP A 9 -3.11 -12.51 -6.67
N ALA A 10 -2.22 -12.52 -7.65
CA ALA A 10 -0.95 -13.25 -7.56
C ALA A 10 -0.02 -12.67 -6.47
N LYS A 11 0.04 -11.35 -6.31
CA LYS A 11 0.81 -10.70 -5.24
C LYS A 11 0.22 -11.01 -3.86
N ILE A 12 -1.11 -10.99 -3.73
CA ILE A 12 -1.80 -11.33 -2.47
C ILE A 12 -1.59 -12.80 -2.09
N ALA A 13 -1.68 -13.70 -3.08
CA ALA A 13 -1.36 -15.11 -2.87
C ALA A 13 0.09 -15.28 -2.43
N LYS A 14 1.02 -14.57 -3.08
CA LYS A 14 2.44 -14.59 -2.71
C LYS A 14 2.70 -14.07 -1.30
N LEU A 15 2.08 -12.96 -0.91
CA LEU A 15 2.15 -12.43 0.45
C LEU A 15 1.65 -13.47 1.46
N THR A 16 0.52 -14.11 1.17
CA THR A 16 -0.05 -15.17 2.02
C THR A 16 0.93 -16.33 2.21
N GLU A 17 1.59 -16.78 1.15
CA GLU A 17 2.62 -17.81 1.24
C GLU A 17 3.82 -17.37 2.08
N LEU A 18 4.31 -16.15 1.88
CA LEU A 18 5.46 -15.62 2.61
C LEU A 18 5.16 -15.48 4.10
N TYR A 19 3.98 -14.96 4.49
CA TYR A 19 3.57 -14.90 5.88
C TYR A 19 3.47 -16.29 6.52
N LYS A 20 2.93 -17.29 5.80
CA LYS A 20 2.90 -18.69 6.28
C LYS A 20 4.31 -19.24 6.51
N LYS A 21 5.23 -19.00 5.56
CA LYS A 21 6.64 -19.42 5.69
C LYS A 21 7.34 -18.72 6.86
N ALA A 22 7.11 -17.43 7.05
CA ALA A 22 7.67 -16.70 8.19
C ALA A 22 7.13 -17.23 9.52
N ALA A 23 5.83 -17.58 9.58
CA ALA A 23 5.19 -18.09 10.78
C ALA A 23 5.69 -19.49 11.20
N SER A 24 6.19 -20.29 10.25
CA SER A 24 6.74 -21.62 10.55
C SER A 24 8.17 -21.63 11.09
N LEU A 25 8.87 -20.49 11.10
CA LEU A 25 10.26 -20.38 11.55
C LEU A 25 10.36 -20.12 13.05
N ASN A 26 11.30 -20.80 13.70
CA ASN A 26 11.60 -20.67 15.13
C ASN A 26 12.52 -19.47 15.37
N GLU A 27 12.01 -18.47 16.09
CA GLU A 27 12.75 -17.24 16.37
C GLU A 27 13.82 -17.37 17.47
N GLU A 28 13.87 -18.49 18.19
CA GLU A 28 14.91 -18.77 19.18
C GLU A 28 16.20 -19.31 18.53
N LEU A 29 16.12 -19.74 17.27
CA LEU A 29 17.26 -20.21 16.50
C LEU A 29 17.79 -19.05 15.63
N PRO A 30 19.03 -18.54 15.86
CA PRO A 30 19.53 -17.36 15.15
C PRO A 30 19.50 -17.48 13.62
N LYS A 31 19.72 -18.68 13.08
CA LYS A 31 19.65 -18.95 11.65
C LYS A 31 18.22 -18.76 11.11
N GLU A 32 17.24 -19.39 11.75
CA GLU A 32 15.84 -19.30 11.32
C GLU A 32 15.26 -17.90 11.53
N LEU A 33 15.73 -17.18 12.56
CA LEU A 33 15.41 -15.76 12.76
C LEU A 33 15.92 -14.89 11.59
N MET A 34 17.13 -15.15 11.09
CA MET A 34 17.68 -14.47 9.91
C MET A 34 16.93 -14.84 8.62
N ASP A 35 16.52 -16.09 8.47
CA ASP A 35 15.67 -16.52 7.35
C ASP A 35 14.30 -15.81 7.41
N LYS A 36 13.73 -15.67 8.61
CA LYS A 36 12.47 -14.95 8.84
C LYS A 36 12.59 -13.46 8.49
N LEU A 37 13.69 -12.81 8.90
CA LEU A 37 14.01 -11.43 8.49
C LEU A 37 14.10 -11.28 6.96
N SER A 38 14.71 -12.25 6.28
CA SER A 38 14.82 -12.24 4.82
C SER A 38 13.44 -12.38 4.14
N ILE A 39 12.56 -13.23 4.68
CA ILE A 39 11.18 -13.36 4.21
C ILE A 39 10.40 -12.06 4.41
N TYR A 40 10.53 -11.42 5.59
CA TYR A 40 9.90 -10.12 5.83
C TYR A 40 10.42 -9.02 4.91
N GLY A 41 11.70 -9.08 4.49
CA GLY A 41 12.23 -8.22 3.43
C GLY A 41 11.50 -8.38 2.09
N GLN A 42 11.23 -9.62 1.67
CA GLN A 42 10.46 -9.90 0.45
C GLN A 42 9.00 -9.42 0.56
N ILE A 43 8.38 -9.61 1.73
CA ILE A 43 7.05 -9.07 2.02
C ILE A 43 7.05 -7.55 1.87
N LEU A 44 8.06 -6.89 2.42
CA LEU A 44 8.20 -5.43 2.37
C LEU A 44 8.26 -4.90 0.94
N GLU A 45 9.02 -5.58 0.07
CA GLU A 45 9.13 -5.21 -1.35
C GLU A 45 7.78 -5.29 -2.06
N ILE A 46 7.01 -6.36 -1.84
CA ILE A 46 5.69 -6.52 -2.44
C ILE A 46 4.73 -5.43 -1.93
N LEU A 47 4.68 -5.21 -0.61
CA LEU A 47 3.84 -4.18 0.00
C LEU A 47 4.20 -2.78 -0.49
N GLY A 48 5.49 -2.47 -0.64
CA GLY A 48 5.95 -1.20 -1.20
C GLY A 48 5.49 -1.00 -2.65
N GLY A 49 5.56 -2.05 -3.47
CA GLY A 49 5.04 -2.03 -4.83
C GLY A 49 3.52 -1.85 -4.90
N MET A 50 2.75 -2.47 -3.99
CA MET A 50 1.30 -2.30 -3.91
C MET A 50 0.91 -0.89 -3.45
N TRP A 51 1.60 -0.37 -2.43
CA TRP A 51 1.39 0.99 -1.95
C TRP A 51 1.69 2.03 -3.05
N ALA A 52 2.80 1.87 -3.78
CA ALA A 52 3.15 2.76 -4.89
C ALA A 52 2.10 2.75 -6.01
N ALA A 53 1.58 1.56 -6.36
CA ALA A 53 0.53 1.42 -7.38
C ALA A 53 -0.77 2.12 -6.94
N ALA A 54 -1.28 1.83 -5.73
CA ALA A 54 -2.49 2.47 -5.21
C ALA A 54 -2.34 3.99 -5.07
N THR A 55 -1.16 4.47 -4.66
CA THR A 55 -0.86 5.91 -4.57
C THR A 55 -0.90 6.57 -5.95
N LYS A 56 -0.38 5.90 -6.98
CA LYS A 56 -0.47 6.39 -8.37
C LYS A 56 -1.92 6.51 -8.82
N ASP A 57 -2.73 5.48 -8.57
CA ASP A 57 -4.14 5.47 -8.99
C ASP A 57 -4.95 6.54 -8.25
N TRP A 58 -4.69 6.74 -6.96
CA TRP A 58 -5.24 7.85 -6.18
C TRP A 58 -4.91 9.21 -6.80
N LYS A 59 -3.63 9.46 -7.10
CA LYS A 59 -3.19 10.74 -7.67
C LYS A 59 -3.71 10.97 -9.08
N LEU A 60 -3.90 9.92 -9.87
CA LEU A 60 -4.56 10.02 -11.17
C LEU A 60 -6.06 10.34 -11.04
N ALA A 61 -6.77 9.74 -10.08
CA ALA A 61 -8.17 10.07 -9.82
C ALA A 61 -8.33 11.52 -9.35
N GLU A 62 -7.45 11.99 -8.46
CA GLU A 62 -7.40 13.39 -8.02
C GLU A 62 -7.17 14.35 -9.20
N ALA A 63 -6.21 14.04 -10.08
CA ALA A 63 -5.93 14.86 -11.26
C ALA A 63 -7.14 14.93 -12.21
N LYS A 64 -7.78 13.79 -12.50
CA LYS A 64 -8.98 13.72 -13.35
C LYS A 64 -10.17 14.45 -12.75
N ARG A 65 -10.33 14.40 -11.42
CA ARG A 65 -11.35 15.19 -10.74
C ARG A 65 -11.13 16.68 -10.97
N ARG A 66 -9.89 17.16 -10.80
CA ARG A 66 -9.55 18.58 -11.02
C ARG A 66 -9.76 18.99 -12.48
N GLU A 67 -9.39 18.12 -13.43
CA GLU A 67 -9.61 18.33 -14.86
C GLU A 67 -11.11 18.41 -15.21
N ALA A 68 -11.93 17.49 -14.68
CA ALA A 68 -13.38 17.49 -14.88
C ALA A 68 -14.00 18.81 -14.39
N ILE A 69 -13.62 19.26 -13.19
CA ILE A 69 -14.07 20.54 -12.65
C ILE A 69 -13.65 21.69 -13.57
N ALA A 70 -12.36 21.79 -13.89
CA ALA A 70 -11.81 22.87 -14.70
C ALA A 70 -12.46 22.95 -16.09
N THR A 71 -12.75 21.80 -16.72
CA THR A 71 -13.41 21.73 -18.02
C THR A 71 -14.76 22.44 -18.00
N HIS A 72 -15.59 22.18 -17.00
CA HIS A 72 -16.94 22.79 -16.91
C HIS A 72 -16.91 24.26 -16.49
N TYR A 73 -15.87 24.73 -15.80
CA TYR A 73 -15.70 26.14 -15.50
C TYR A 73 -15.12 26.95 -16.67
N SER A 74 -14.12 26.41 -17.37
CA SER A 74 -13.32 27.15 -18.37
C SER A 74 -13.82 26.99 -19.81
N LEU A 75 -14.47 25.88 -20.15
CA LEU A 75 -14.84 25.56 -21.53
C LEU A 75 -16.35 25.60 -21.79
N ASN A 76 -17.15 26.01 -20.80
CA ASN A 76 -18.59 26.13 -20.95
C ASN A 76 -18.96 27.59 -21.25
N PRO A 77 -19.24 27.95 -22.52
CA PRO A 77 -19.56 29.32 -22.90
C PRO A 77 -20.95 29.77 -22.42
N GLU A 78 -21.83 28.82 -22.07
CA GLU A 78 -23.23 29.05 -21.71
C GLU A 78 -23.53 28.67 -20.25
N GLY A 79 -24.62 29.21 -19.71
CA GLY A 79 -25.08 28.97 -18.33
C GLY A 79 -24.59 29.98 -17.31
N THR A 80 -25.33 30.09 -16.19
CA THR A 80 -24.92 30.92 -15.06
C THR A 80 -23.73 30.28 -14.34
N THR A 81 -23.01 31.04 -13.50
CA THR A 81 -21.94 30.48 -12.65
C THR A 81 -22.41 29.27 -11.84
N LYS A 82 -23.67 29.30 -11.36
CA LYS A 82 -24.27 28.23 -10.57
C LYS A 82 -24.55 26.97 -11.39
N ASP A 83 -24.92 27.11 -12.67
CA ASP A 83 -25.11 25.97 -13.57
C ASP A 83 -23.78 25.27 -13.87
N LYS A 84 -22.72 26.06 -14.08
CA LYS A 84 -21.35 25.54 -14.30
C LYS A 84 -20.83 24.81 -13.06
N GLU A 85 -21.07 25.36 -11.88
CA GLU A 85 -20.81 24.71 -10.59
C GLU A 85 -21.49 23.35 -10.48
N MET A 86 -22.80 23.28 -10.71
CA MET A 86 -23.54 22.02 -10.63
C MET A 86 -23.03 20.98 -11.64
N GLN A 87 -22.76 21.39 -12.88
CA GLN A 87 -22.23 20.48 -13.91
C GLN A 87 -20.82 19.99 -13.57
N ALA A 88 -19.94 20.87 -13.09
CA ALA A 88 -18.60 20.51 -12.65
C ALA A 88 -18.63 19.49 -11.51
N GLU A 89 -19.48 19.72 -10.52
CA GLU A 89 -19.65 18.84 -9.37
C GLU A 89 -20.21 17.46 -9.76
N MET A 90 -21.18 17.42 -10.68
CA MET A 90 -21.72 16.17 -11.22
C MET A 90 -20.68 15.40 -12.03
N ALA A 91 -19.92 16.07 -12.89
CA ALA A 91 -18.86 15.45 -13.69
C ALA A 91 -17.70 14.93 -12.82
N ALA A 92 -17.43 15.59 -11.68
CA ALA A 92 -16.41 15.21 -10.73
C ALA A 92 -16.84 14.08 -9.77
N ALA A 93 -18.14 13.78 -9.68
CA ALA A 93 -18.69 12.87 -8.66
C ALA A 93 -18.10 11.46 -8.74
N GLU A 94 -17.93 10.91 -9.95
CA GLU A 94 -17.31 9.60 -10.15
C GLU A 94 -15.84 9.60 -9.70
N TRP A 95 -15.10 10.67 -10.04
CA TRP A 95 -13.69 10.79 -9.68
C TRP A 95 -13.48 10.97 -8.19
N ARG A 96 -14.40 11.62 -7.47
CA ARG A 96 -14.37 11.69 -6.00
C ARG A 96 -14.51 10.32 -5.34
N ARG A 97 -15.40 9.48 -5.86
CA ARG A 97 -15.58 8.10 -5.35
C ARG A 97 -14.31 7.29 -5.55
N LYS A 98 -13.76 7.32 -6.77
CA LYS A 98 -12.49 6.65 -7.10
C LYS A 98 -11.31 7.18 -6.28
N GLU A 99 -11.24 8.49 -6.08
CA GLU A 99 -10.21 9.12 -5.23
C GLU A 99 -10.26 8.56 -3.81
N ALA A 100 -11.44 8.51 -3.20
CA ALA A 100 -11.62 7.95 -1.85
C ALA A 100 -11.30 6.46 -1.77
N GLU A 101 -11.72 5.66 -2.76
CA GLU A 101 -11.41 4.23 -2.84
C GLU A 101 -9.90 3.98 -2.92
N TYR A 102 -9.21 4.66 -3.83
CA TYR A 102 -7.77 4.49 -4.01
C TYR A 102 -6.96 5.10 -2.86
N GLU A 103 -7.43 6.17 -2.23
CA GLU A 103 -6.82 6.71 -1.02
C GLU A 103 -6.88 5.69 0.12
N ALA A 104 -8.06 5.12 0.37
CA ALA A 104 -8.24 4.10 1.41
C ALA A 104 -7.34 2.88 1.15
N GLU A 105 -7.22 2.46 -0.10
CA GLU A 105 -6.34 1.37 -0.48
C GLU A 105 -4.85 1.72 -0.29
N ALA A 106 -4.42 2.91 -0.71
CA ALA A 106 -3.05 3.37 -0.49
C ALA A 106 -2.70 3.43 1.00
N LEU A 107 -3.63 3.91 1.84
CA LEU A 107 -3.47 3.95 3.29
C LEU A 107 -3.39 2.54 3.89
N ARG A 108 -4.21 1.59 3.41
CA ARG A 108 -4.14 0.19 3.83
C ARG A 108 -2.76 -0.41 3.55
N TRP A 109 -2.24 -0.26 2.33
CA TRP A 109 -0.94 -0.81 1.96
C TRP A 109 0.21 -0.12 2.70
N LYS A 110 0.12 1.20 2.90
CA LYS A 110 1.07 1.96 3.72
C LYS A 110 1.11 1.45 5.16
N ALA A 111 -0.05 1.24 5.78
CA ALA A 111 -0.12 0.73 7.15
C ALA A 111 0.49 -0.67 7.28
N ALA A 112 0.21 -1.56 6.33
CA ALA A 112 0.80 -2.90 6.28
C ALA A 112 2.33 -2.86 6.09
N TYR A 113 2.82 -1.96 5.23
CA TYR A 113 4.24 -1.74 5.02
C TYR A 113 4.93 -1.30 6.32
N ILE A 114 4.40 -0.29 7.00
CA ILE A 114 4.93 0.23 8.27
C ILE A 114 4.93 -0.85 9.35
N ALA A 115 3.81 -1.59 9.50
CA ALA A 115 3.73 -2.68 10.47
C ALA A 115 4.79 -3.76 10.20
N THR A 116 5.06 -4.06 8.94
CA THR A 116 6.10 -5.01 8.54
C THR A 116 7.51 -4.48 8.83
N GLN A 117 7.76 -3.17 8.64
CA GLN A 117 9.02 -2.54 9.04
C GLN A 117 9.26 -2.68 10.55
N GLU A 118 8.24 -2.41 11.36
CA GLU A 118 8.36 -2.53 12.82
C GLU A 118 8.62 -3.98 13.25
N GLN A 119 7.96 -4.96 12.61
CA GLN A 119 8.23 -6.37 12.86
C GLN A 119 9.70 -6.73 12.57
N ILE A 120 10.27 -6.22 11.48
CA ILE A 120 11.69 -6.40 11.17
C ILE A 120 12.57 -5.80 12.27
N GLN A 121 12.26 -4.61 12.79
CA GLN A 121 13.04 -3.98 13.85
C GLN A 121 12.99 -4.79 15.15
N ILE A 122 11.82 -5.32 15.52
CA ILE A 122 11.65 -6.19 16.68
C ILE A 122 12.54 -7.44 16.53
N LEU A 123 12.49 -8.10 15.37
CA LEU A 123 13.28 -9.31 15.11
C LEU A 123 14.79 -9.04 15.10
N LYS A 124 15.23 -7.87 14.61
CA LYS A 124 16.64 -7.46 14.69
C LYS A 124 17.11 -7.31 16.13
N LYS A 125 16.32 -6.64 16.98
CA LYS A 125 16.62 -6.52 18.42
C LYS A 125 16.67 -7.87 19.10
N LYS A 126 15.76 -8.79 18.75
CA LYS A 126 15.78 -10.17 19.25
C LYS A 126 17.06 -10.89 18.86
N TYR A 127 17.50 -10.76 17.60
CA TYR A 127 18.74 -11.36 17.12
C TYR A 127 19.96 -10.82 17.87
N GLU A 128 20.02 -9.50 18.10
CA GLU A 128 21.07 -8.86 18.89
C GLU A 128 21.10 -9.41 20.32
N HIS A 129 19.95 -9.52 20.97
CA HIS A 129 19.85 -10.11 22.31
C HIS A 129 20.34 -11.56 22.35
N LEU A 130 19.91 -12.42 21.42
CA LEU A 130 20.39 -13.80 21.33
C LEU A 130 21.92 -13.89 21.17
N LYS A 131 22.50 -12.97 20.38
CA LYS A 131 23.95 -12.88 20.19
C LYS A 131 24.68 -12.46 21.47
N GLU A 132 24.12 -11.56 22.26
CA GLU A 132 24.71 -11.16 23.55
C GLU A 132 24.59 -12.26 24.61
N VAL A 133 23.46 -12.95 24.69
CA VAL A 133 23.29 -14.13 25.56
C VAL A 133 24.30 -15.22 25.20
N ALA A 134 24.54 -15.47 23.92
CA ALA A 134 25.54 -16.44 23.48
C ALA A 134 26.99 -16.08 23.89
N LYS A 135 27.27 -14.82 24.22
CA LYS A 135 28.57 -14.34 24.75
C LYS A 135 28.64 -14.34 26.28
N GLY A 136 27.58 -14.78 26.96
CA GLY A 136 27.49 -14.76 28.43
C GLY A 136 26.91 -13.47 29.02
N GLY A 137 26.27 -12.63 28.19
CA GLY A 137 25.43 -11.53 28.68
C GLY A 137 24.11 -12.03 29.27
N ILE A 138 23.50 -11.24 30.14
CA ILE A 138 22.14 -11.46 30.68
C ILE A 138 21.14 -10.69 29.83
#